data_AF-A0A955QV76-F1
#
_entry.id   AF-A0A955QV76-F1
#
_cell.length_a   1.000
_cell.length_b   1.000
_cell.length_c   1.000
_cell.angle_alpha   90.00
_cell.angle_beta   90.00
_cell.angle_gamma   90.00
#
_symmetry.space_group_name_H-M   'P 1'
#
loop_
_entity.id
_entity.type
_entity.pdbx_description
1 polymer ?
#
loop_
_entity_poly.entity_id
_entity_poly.type
_entity_poly.pdbx_seq_one_letter_code
_entity_poly.pdbx_strand_id
1 'polypeptide(L)' 'MLYLWLYPLHTDYAIFNVFRYLSFRIIYATITAFLIAFVLAPPMIKKFQELGIGQRVRDDGPSGHLGKTGTPTMG' A
#
# COMPACT_ATOMS: atom_id res chain seq x y z
N MET A 1 12.69 4.33 6.42
CA MET A 1 13.73 3.38 5.99
C MET A 1 14.72 4.04 5.02
N LEU A 2 14.30 4.58 3.87
CA LEU A 2 15.20 5.21 2.89
C LEU A 2 16.07 6.36 3.43
N TYR A 3 15.58 7.11 4.41
CA TYR A 3 16.36 8.15 5.11
C TYR A 3 17.73 7.66 5.63
N LEU A 4 17.78 6.46 6.22
CA LEU A 4 19.00 5.93 6.84
C LEU A 4 20.09 5.62 5.82
N TRP A 5 19.70 5.34 4.57
CA TRP A 5 20.61 5.01 3.48
C TRP A 5 21.03 6.25 2.69
N LEU A 6 20.10 7.19 2.49
CA LEU A 6 20.32 8.36 1.61
C LEU A 6 20.87 9.58 2.34
N TYR A 7 20.56 9.75 3.63
CA TYR A 7 21.03 10.92 4.38
C TYR A 7 22.56 10.92 4.59
N PRO A 8 23.25 9.81 4.89
CA PRO A 8 24.71 9.84 5.07
C PRO A 8 25.47 10.45 3.88
N LEU A 9 24.97 10.28 2.65
CA LEU A 9 25.55 10.85 1.42
C LEU A 9 25.53 12.38 1.36
N HIS A 10 24.86 13.07 2.28
CA HIS A 10 24.86 14.53 2.37
C HIS A 10 26.26 15.11 2.64
N THR A 11 27.19 14.32 3.19
CA THR A 11 28.58 14.73 3.41
C THR A 11 29.34 14.92 2.10
N ASP A 12 29.05 14.06 1.11
CA ASP A 12 29.74 14.06 -0.18
C ASP A 12 28.97 14.86 -1.23
N TYR A 13 27.64 14.85 -1.18
CA TYR A 13 26.79 15.58 -2.11
C TYR A 13 25.72 16.40 -1.38
N ALA A 14 25.83 17.73 -1.52
CA ALA A 14 24.93 18.68 -0.87
C ALA A 14 23.43 18.48 -1.17
N ILE A 15 23.09 17.85 -2.30
CA ILE A 15 21.70 17.58 -2.70
C ILE A 15 20.97 16.66 -1.69
N PHE A 16 21.68 15.76 -1.00
CA PHE A 16 21.03 14.87 -0.02
C PHE A 16 20.64 15.59 1.30
N ASN A 17 21.00 16.86 1.49
CA ASN A 17 20.47 17.66 2.59
C ASN A 17 18.94 17.81 2.55
N VAL A 18 18.31 17.62 1.38
CA VAL A 18 16.85 17.64 1.26
C VAL A 18 16.19 16.56 2.13
N PHE A 19 16.87 15.43 2.36
CA PHE A 19 16.39 14.36 3.22
C PHE A 19 16.40 14.73 4.71
N ARG A 20 16.98 15.87 5.10
CA ARG A 20 16.87 16.41 6.46
C ARG A 20 15.45 16.87 6.79
N TYR A 21 14.72 17.41 5.81
CA TYR A 21 13.42 18.03 6.04
C TYR A 21 12.32 17.01 6.26
N LEU A 22 11.53 17.19 7.33
CA LEU A 22 10.43 16.31 7.66
C LEU A 22 9.36 16.27 6.55
N SER A 23 9.00 17.42 5.98
CA SER A 23 8.01 17.50 4.91
C SER A 23 8.42 16.66 3.69
N PHE A 24 9.69 16.74 3.29
CA PHE A 24 10.21 15.92 2.21
C PHE A 24 10.14 14.43 2.55
N ARG A 25 10.47 14.06 3.80
CA ARG A 25 10.37 12.67 4.26
C ARG A 25 8.97 12.10 4.18
N ILE A 26 7.98 12.88 4.60
CA ILE A 26 6.57 12.47 4.55
C ILE A 26 6.14 12.27 3.09
N ILE A 27 6.44 13.24 2.22
CA ILE A 27 6.02 13.19 0.81
C ILE A 27 6.61 11.97 0.11
N TYR A 28 7.94 11.77 0.17
CA TYR A 28 8.52 10.62 -0.51
C TYR A 28 8.01 9.32 0.10
N ALA A 29 7.86 9.21 1.43
CA ALA A 29 7.37 7.98 2.06
C ALA A 29 5.94 7.63 1.60
N THR A 30 5.06 8.61 1.50
CA THR A 30 3.70 8.43 0.97
C THR A 30 3.72 7.96 -0.48
N ILE A 31 4.54 8.58 -1.33
CA ILE A 31 4.67 8.19 -2.74
C ILE A 31 5.20 6.76 -2.86
N THR A 32 6.26 6.40 -2.14
CA THR A 32 6.81 5.05 -2.19
C THR A 32 5.81 4.01 -1.68
N ALA A 33 5.11 4.29 -0.57
CA ALA A 33 4.10 3.39 -0.03
C ALA A 33 2.93 3.20 -1.00
N PHE A 34 2.47 4.29 -1.63
CA PHE A 34 1.42 4.24 -2.64
C PHE A 34 1.84 3.39 -3.84
N LEU A 35 3.05 3.57 -4.37
CA LEU A 35 3.55 2.79 -5.50
C LEU A 35 3.66 1.29 -5.15
N ILE A 36 4.17 0.98 -3.95
CA ILE A 36 4.25 -0.40 -3.47
C ILE A 36 2.85 -1.00 -3.36
N ALA A 37 1.91 -0.31 -2.73
CA ALA A 37 0.53 -0.77 -2.59
C ALA A 37 -0.14 -0.95 -3.96
N PHE A 38 0.04 -0.02 -4.88
CA PHE A 38 -0.54 -0.07 -6.22
C PHE A 38 -0.06 -1.28 -7.02
N VAL A 39 1.24 -1.60 -6.94
CA VAL A 39 1.83 -2.74 -7.65
C VAL A 39 1.50 -4.07 -6.96
N LEU A 40 1.51 -4.12 -5.63
CA LEU A 40 1.31 -5.36 -4.87
C LEU A 40 -0.16 -5.69 -4.60
N ALA A 41 -1.08 -4.71 -4.60
CA ALA A 41 -2.49 -4.97 -4.29
C ALA A 41 -3.16 -5.95 -5.27
N PRO A 42 -3.02 -5.82 -6.61
CA PRO A 42 -3.70 -6.75 -7.54
C PRO A 42 -3.34 -8.23 -7.36
N PRO A 43 -2.05 -8.64 -7.28
CA PRO A 43 -1.72 -10.04 -7.03
C PRO A 43 -2.13 -10.51 -5.63
N MET A 44 -2.11 -9.62 -4.63
CA MET A 44 -2.52 -9.96 -3.27
C MET A 44 -4.03 -10.22 -3.17
N ILE A 45 -4.85 -9.42 -3.85
CA ILE A 45 -6.31 -9.62 -3.97
C ILE A 45 -6.61 -10.99 -4.60
N LYS A 46 -5.95 -11.33 -5.71
CA LYS A 46 -6.13 -12.64 -6.38
C LYS A 46 -5.77 -13.78 -5.44
N LYS A 47 -4.64 -13.68 -4.74
CA LYS A 47 -4.20 -14.71 -3.78
C LYS A 47 -5.21 -14.89 -2.64
N PHE A 48 -5.79 -13.82 -2.12
CA PHE A 48 -6.81 -13.94 -1.06
C PHE A 48 -8.11 -14.54 -1.56
N GLN A 49 -8.50 -14.27 -2.81
CA GLN A 49 -9.63 -14.93 -3.46
C GLN A 49 -9.39 -16.44 -3.63
N GLU A 50 -8.20 -16.84 -4.07
CA GLU A 50 -7.80 -18.25 -4.21
C GLU A 50 -7.80 -19.00 -2.87
N LEU A 51 -7.36 -18.33 -1.79
CA LEU A 51 -7.39 -18.89 -0.44
C LEU A 51 -8.81 -18.97 0.15
N GLY A 52 -9.84 -18.52 -0.57
CA GLY A 52 -11.22 -18.53 -0.10
C GLY A 52 -11.50 -17.55 1.04
N ILE A 53 -10.62 -16.57 1.27
CA ILE A 53 -10.74 -15.54 2.30
C ILE A 53 -11.59 -14.39 1.76
N GLY A 54 -12.78 -14.74 1.27
CA GLY A 54 -13.77 -13.82 0.73
C GLY A 54 -14.93 -13.60 1.69
N GLN A 55 -15.52 -12.41 1.63
CA GLN A 55 -16.73 -12.13 2.40
C GLN A 55 -17.86 -13.06 1.94
N ARG A 56 -18.39 -13.89 2.85
CA ARG A 56 -19.67 -14.59 2.66
C ARG A 56 -20.78 -13.61 2.96
N VAL A 57 -21.48 -13.14 1.92
CA VAL A 57 -22.67 -12.30 2.06
C VAL A 57 -23.86 -13.20 2.37
N ARG A 58 -24.71 -12.81 3.33
CA ARG A 58 -25.94 -13.55 3.63
C ARG A 58 -26.98 -13.34 2.53
N ASP A 59 -27.74 -14.39 2.25
CA ASP A 59 -28.75 -14.40 1.18
C ASP A 59 -30.02 -13.59 1.51
N ASP A 60 -30.19 -13.13 2.76
CA ASP A 60 -31.32 -12.30 3.21
C ASP A 60 -31.12 -10.78 3.04
N GLY A 61 -30.01 -10.38 2.41
CA GLY A 61 -29.67 -8.98 2.16
C GLY A 61 -30.29 -8.38 0.89
N PRO A 62 -30.24 -7.03 0.72
CA PRO A 62 -30.69 -6.37 -0.51
C PRO A 62 -29.93 -6.91 -1.73
N SER A 63 -30.60 -7.06 -2.88
CA SER A 63 -30.02 -7.66 -4.10
C SER A 63 -28.69 -7.03 -4.53
N GLY A 64 -28.50 -5.73 -4.31
CA GLY A 64 -27.23 -5.04 -4.60
C GLY A 64 -26.03 -5.45 -3.74
N HIS A 65 -26.25 -6.12 -2.59
CA HIS A 65 -25.17 -6.59 -1.72
C HIS A 65 -24.59 -7.94 -2.16
N LEU A 66 -25.35 -8.76 -2.90
CA LEU A 66 -24.89 -10.06 -3.40
C LEU A 66 -23.72 -9.93 -4.39
N GLY A 67 -23.62 -8.80 -5.10
CA GLY A 67 -22.50 -8.51 -6.01
C GLY A 67 -21.14 -8.29 -5.31
N LYS A 68 -21.12 -8.17 -3.98
CA LYS A 68 -19.89 -8.04 -3.18
C LYS A 68 -19.30 -9.39 -2.74
N THR A 69 -20.00 -10.49 -3.03
CA THR A 69 -19.57 -11.85 -2.69
C THR A 69 -18.23 -12.16 -3.35
N GLY A 70 -17.26 -12.63 -2.56
CA GLY A 70 -15.92 -12.93 -3.05
C GLY A 70 -14.94 -11.75 -3.02
N THR A 71 -15.33 -10.59 -2.49
CA THR A 71 -14.37 -9.52 -2.16
C THR A 71 -13.51 -9.99 -0.99
N PRO A 72 -12.17 -10.01 -1.11
CA PRO A 72 -11.31 -10.50 -0.04
C PRO A 72 -11.35 -9.58 1.19
N THR A 73 -11.45 -10.16 2.38
CA THR A 73 -11.56 -9.42 3.65
C THR A 73 -10.24 -9.51 4.41
N MET A 74 -9.21 -8.76 3.97
CA MET A 74 -7.89 -8.63 4.65
C MET A 74 -7.05 -7.44 4.12
N GLY A 75 -7.70 -6.47 3.48
CA GLY A 75 -7.08 -5.19 3.08
C GLY A 75 -7.05 -4.18 4.23
#